data_AF-A0A971BIM2-F1
#
_entry.id   AF-A0A971BIM2-F1
#
_cell.length_a   1.000
_cell.length_b   1.000
_cell.length_c   1.000
_cell.angle_alpha   90.00
_cell.angle_beta   90.00
_cell.angle_gamma   90.00
#
_symmetry.space_group_name_H-M   'P 1'
#
loop_
_entity.id
_entity.type
_entity.pdbx_description
1 polymer ?
#
loop_
_entity_poly.entity_id
_entity_poly.type
_entity_poly.pdbx_seq_one_letter_code
_entity_poly.pdbx_strand_id
1 'polypeptide(L)' 'MNRDDLLRELTALDFVAVDLNLYLNTHPMDCEAIQEFNRVIHKAGQLRDMYEKAYGPLTANRASECPWQWF' A
#
# COMPACT_ATOMS: atom_id res chain seq x y z
N MET A 1 1.48 14.79 -7.54
CA MET A 1 2.68 14.07 -7.09
C MET A 1 3.38 13.51 -8.31
N ASN A 2 4.70 13.47 -8.29
CA ASN A 2 5.45 12.71 -9.29
C ASN A 2 5.50 11.22 -8.89
N ARG A 3 6.03 10.38 -9.78
CA ARG A 3 6.16 8.93 -9.60
C ARG A 3 6.88 8.58 -8.29
N ASP A 4 8.00 9.24 -7.99
CA ASP A 4 8.87 8.91 -6.87
C ASP A 4 8.22 9.29 -5.53
N ASP A 5 7.47 10.39 -5.49
CA ASP A 5 6.71 10.80 -4.31
C ASP A 5 5.64 9.77 -3.94
N LEU A 6 4.89 9.27 -4.95
CA LEU A 6 3.87 8.24 -4.76
C LEU A 6 4.46 6.94 -4.25
N LEU A 7 5.58 6.49 -4.84
CA LEU A 7 6.28 5.29 -4.41
C LEU A 7 6.84 5.42 -3.00
N ARG A 8 7.42 6.58 -2.67
CA ARG A 8 8.00 6.84 -1.35
C ARG A 8 6.93 6.82 -0.27
N GLU A 9 5.80 7.49 -0.50
CA GLU A 9 4.68 7.50 0.45
C GLU A 9 4.04 6.11 0.59
N LEU A 10 3.83 5.41 -0.53
CA LEU A 10 3.33 4.03 -0.53
C LEU A 10 4.25 3.10 0.27
N THR A 11 5.56 3.18 0.04
CA THR A 11 6.55 2.35 0.73
C THR A 11 6.58 2.64 2.23
N ALA A 12 6.46 3.91 2.63
CA ALA A 12 6.39 4.29 4.03
C ALA A 12 5.12 3.71 4.71
N LEU A 13 3.97 3.75 4.03
CA LEU A 13 2.74 3.17 4.56
C LEU A 13 2.80 1.64 4.62
N ASP A 14 3.38 0.98 3.61
CA ASP A 14 3.58 -0.47 3.63
C ASP A 14 4.49 -0.88 4.81
N PHE A 15 5.53 -0.10 5.12
CA PHE A 15 6.36 -0.30 6.32
C PHE A 15 5.55 -0.17 7.61
N VAL A 16 4.77 0.90 7.76
CA VAL A 16 3.94 1.12 8.96
C VAL A 16 2.90 0.01 9.13
N ALA A 17 2.31 -0.48 8.05
CA ALA A 17 1.38 -1.60 8.11
C ALA A 17 2.05 -2.86 8.67
N VAL A 18 3.27 -3.18 8.23
CA VAL A 18 4.04 -4.32 8.75
C VAL A 18 4.34 -4.14 10.24
N ASP A 19 4.78 -2.95 10.65
CA ASP A 19 5.11 -2.66 12.04
C ASP A 19 3.88 -2.78 12.97
N LEU A 20 2.75 -2.19 12.59
CA LEU A 20 1.50 -2.30 13.34
C LEU A 20 1.00 -3.75 13.41
N ASN A 21 1.13 -4.52 12.34
CA ASN A 21 0.77 -5.94 12.35
C ASN A 21 1.64 -6.73 13.34
N LEU A 22 2.95 -6.45 13.39
CA LEU A 22 3.85 -7.06 14.37
C LEU A 22 3.49 -6.67 15.81
N TYR A 23 3.16 -5.40 16.05
CA TYR A 23 2.68 -4.93 17.36
C TYR A 23 1.39 -5.65 17.78
N LEU A 24 0.41 -5.75 16.88
CA LEU A 24 -0.89 -6.38 17.14
C LEU A 24 -0.80 -7.88 17.46
N ASN A 25 0.23 -8.58 16.99
CA ASN A 25 0.48 -9.97 17.42
C ASN A 25 0.65 -10.10 18.94
N THR A 26 1.13 -9.04 19.61
CA THR A 26 1.30 -8.98 21.06
C THR A 26 0.18 -8.24 21.79
N HIS A 27 -0.57 -7.38 21.08
CA HIS A 27 -1.67 -6.58 21.63
C HIS A 27 -2.96 -6.74 20.79
N PRO A 28 -3.55 -7.95 20.71
CA PRO A 28 -4.62 -8.25 19.75
C PRO A 28 -5.97 -7.57 20.08
N MET A 29 -6.12 -6.97 21.26
CA MET A 29 -7.34 -6.24 21.67
C MET A 29 -7.16 -4.72 21.68
N ASP A 30 -6.02 -4.22 21.21
CA ASP A 30 -5.78 -2.78 21.08
C ASP A 30 -6.57 -2.22 19.89
N CYS A 31 -7.80 -1.77 20.18
CA CYS A 31 -8.72 -1.22 19.18
C CYS A 31 -8.16 -0.01 18.44
N GLU A 32 -7.33 0.81 19.07
CA GLU A 32 -6.74 1.99 18.43
C GLU A 32 -5.69 1.56 17.40
N ALA A 33 -4.81 0.63 17.75
CA ALA A 33 -3.83 0.08 16.82
C ALA A 33 -4.48 -0.67 15.65
N ILE A 34 -5.60 -1.39 15.89
CA ILE A 34 -6.38 -2.03 14.83
C ILE A 34 -6.98 -0.99 13.88
N GLN A 35 -7.57 0.09 14.41
CA GLN A 35 -8.11 1.16 13.58
C GLN A 35 -7.02 1.84 12.76
N GLU A 36 -5.85 2.07 13.34
CA GLU A 36 -4.72 2.67 12.63
C GLU A 36 -4.19 1.76 11.53
N PHE A 37 -4.03 0.47 11.81
CA PHE A 37 -3.65 -0.52 10.80
C PHE A 37 -4.62 -0.49 9.60
N ASN A 38 -5.93 -0.50 9.86
CA ASN A 38 -6.94 -0.42 8.81
C ASN A 38 -6.86 0.90 8.01
N ARG A 39 -6.63 2.03 8.67
CA ARG A 39 -6.43 3.33 8.00
C ARG A 39 -5.21 3.31 7.08
N VAL A 40 -4.09 2.78 7.57
CA VAL A 40 -2.84 2.67 6.80
C VAL A 40 -3.03 1.77 5.58
N ILE A 41 -3.64 0.60 5.74
CA ILE A 41 -3.94 -0.31 4.63
C ILE A 41 -4.82 0.36 3.56
N HIS A 42 -5.86 1.07 3.99
CA HIS A 42 -6.75 1.77 3.05
C HIS A 42 -6.01 2.87 2.28
N LYS A 43 -5.21 3.68 2.97
CA LYS A 43 -4.42 4.75 2.35
C LYS A 43 -3.36 4.20 1.38
N ALA A 44 -2.68 3.12 1.75
CA ALA A 44 -1.72 2.43 0.88
C ALA A 44 -2.41 1.89 -0.38
N GLY A 45 -3.61 1.31 -0.24
CA GLY A 45 -4.43 0.88 -1.37
C GLY A 45 -4.74 2.01 -2.36
N GLN A 46 -5.22 3.15 -1.84
CA GLN A 46 -5.52 4.33 -2.67
C GLN A 46 -4.29 4.85 -3.42
N LEU A 47 -3.15 4.95 -2.75
CA LEU A 47 -1.90 5.41 -3.40
C LEU A 47 -1.38 4.42 -4.44
N ARG A 48 -1.52 3.11 -4.17
CA ARG A 48 -1.19 2.06 -5.13
C ARG A 48 -2.06 2.18 -6.37
N ASP A 49 -3.36 2.35 -6.22
CA ASP A 49 -4.28 2.53 -7.35
C ASP A 49 -3.98 3.81 -8.15
N MET A 50 -3.66 4.92 -7.46
CA MET A 50 -3.25 6.16 -8.09
C MET A 50 -1.97 6.01 -8.90
N TYR A 51 -0.97 5.32 -8.34
CA TYR A 51 0.26 5.03 -9.03
C TYR A 51 0.00 4.14 -10.25
N GLU A 52 -0.71 3.03 -10.07
CA GLU A 52 -0.91 2.04 -11.13
C GLU A 52 -1.69 2.62 -12.31
N LYS A 53 -2.68 3.47 -12.05
CA LYS A 53 -3.41 4.20 -13.07
C LYS A 53 -2.55 5.17 -13.88
N ALA A 54 -1.51 5.74 -13.28
CA ALA A 54 -0.67 6.76 -13.90
C ALA A 54 0.59 6.17 -14.57
N TYR A 55 1.15 5.08 -14.02
CA TYR A 55 2.49 4.60 -14.38
C TYR A 55 2.55 3.10 -14.68
N GLY A 56 1.44 2.38 -14.61
CA GLY A 56 1.38 0.94 -14.84
C GLY A 56 1.51 0.11 -13.56
N PRO A 57 1.31 -1.22 -13.68
CA PRO A 57 1.16 -2.12 -12.55
C PRO A 57 2.41 -2.18 -11.65
N LEU A 58 2.21 -2.24 -10.33
CA LEU A 58 3.29 -2.39 -9.34
C LEU A 58 3.51 -3.84 -8.91
N THR A 59 2.46 -4.66 -8.98
CA THR A 59 2.52 -6.05 -8.53
C THR A 59 1.97 -7.00 -9.60
N ALA A 60 2.56 -8.20 -9.71
CA ALA A 60 2.18 -9.20 -10.70
C ALA A 60 0.74 -9.72 -10.51
N ASN A 61 0.11 -9.43 -9.36
CA ASN A 61 -1.28 -9.77 -9.06
C ASN A 61 -2.27 -8.69 -9.52
N ARG A 62 -1.97 -8.02 -10.64
CA ARG A 62 -2.84 -7.05 -11.30
C ARG A 62 -3.12 -7.52 -12.71
N ALA A 63 -4.35 -7.31 -13.17
CA ALA A 63 -4.68 -7.50 -14.58
C ALA A 63 -3.83 -6.53 -15.41
N SER A 64 -3.20 -7.03 -16.47
CA SER A 64 -2.49 -6.20 -17.45
C SER A 64 -3.37 -6.02 -18.67
N GLU A 65 -3.24 -4.85 -19.29
CA GLU A 65 -3.79 -4.59 -20.62
C GLU A 65 -2.81 -5.04 -21.72
N CYS A 66 -3.22 -4.87 -22.97
CA CYS A 66 -2.41 -5.10 -24.17
C CYS A 66 -2.08 -3.74 -24.83
N PRO A 67 -0.79 -3.44 -25.13
CA PRO A 67 0.39 -4.29 -24.94
C PRO A 67 0.76 -4.48 -23.46
N TRP A 68 1.56 -5.52 -23.20
CA TRP A 68 2.00 -5.87 -21.84
C TRP A 68 2.66 -4.69 -21.14
N GLN A 69 2.13 -4.29 -19.99
CA GLN A 69 2.41 -2.98 -19.38
C GLN A 69 3.70 -2.93 -18.53
N TRP A 70 4.51 -3.98 -18.51
CA TRP A 70 5.75 -4.05 -17.72
C TRP A 70 7.02 -3.85 -18.54
N PHE A 71 6.91 -3.78 -19.87
CA PHE A 71 8.02 -3.58 -20.80
C PHE A 71 7.81 -2.32 -21.64
#